data_AF-A0A946H283-F1
#
_entry.id   AF-A0A946H283-F1
#
_cell.length_a   1.000
_cell.length_b   1.000
_cell.length_c   1.000
_cell.angle_alpha   90.00
_cell.angle_beta   90.00
_cell.angle_gamma   90.00
#
_symmetry.space_group_name_H-M   'P 1'
#
loop_
_entity.id
_entity.type
_entity.pdbx_description
1 polymer ?
#
loop_
_entity_poly.entity_id
_entity_poly.type
_entity_poly.pdbx_seq_one_letter_code
_entity_poly.pdbx_strand_id
1 'polypeptide(L)'
;MSDEPLLQIVPGVHISSAGEVTTSPELHDVLCDVAGELEDDCDLPVDLEHVLAALIMATNAGQISDDRQLASDDSELRALLVPHVRLIFEEFDGQICGEE
;
A
#
# COMPACT_ATOMS: atom_id res chain seq x y z
N MET A 1 -5.34 2.79 -27.64
CA MET A 1 -5.38 2.22 -26.29
C MET A 1 -3.98 1.74 -26.04
N SER A 2 -3.19 2.53 -25.32
CA SER A 2 -1.84 2.12 -24.91
C SER A 2 -2.04 1.11 -23.80
N ASP A 3 -1.82 -0.16 -24.10
CA ASP A 3 -1.68 -1.21 -23.10
C ASP A 3 -0.29 -1.00 -22.49
N GLU A 4 -0.19 -0.03 -21.57
CA GLU A 4 1.03 0.12 -20.77
C GLU A 4 1.10 -1.06 -19.80
N PRO A 5 2.25 -1.77 -19.73
CA PRO A 5 2.37 -2.92 -18.85
C PRO A 5 2.24 -2.45 -17.40
N LEU A 6 1.22 -2.95 -16.72
CA LEU A 6 1.06 -2.76 -15.29
C LEU A 6 1.97 -3.75 -14.54
N LEU A 7 2.73 -3.24 -13.58
CA LEU A 7 3.54 -4.05 -12.68
C LEU A 7 2.67 -4.49 -11.49
N GLN A 8 2.58 -5.79 -11.25
CA GLN A 8 1.90 -6.32 -10.07
C GLN A 8 2.76 -6.07 -8.82
N ILE A 9 2.15 -5.49 -7.79
CA ILE A 9 2.77 -5.28 -6.47
C ILE A 9 2.43 -6.45 -5.55
N VAL A 10 1.16 -6.84 -5.54
CA VAL A 10 0.56 -8.03 -4.92
C VAL A 10 -0.66 -8.41 -5.76
N PRO A 11 -1.23 -9.63 -5.64
CA PRO A 11 -2.39 -10.03 -6.43
C PRO A 11 -3.53 -9.03 -6.25
N GLY A 12 -3.97 -8.39 -7.34
CA GLY A 12 -5.04 -7.39 -7.34
C GLY A 12 -4.59 -5.94 -7.06
N VAL A 13 -3.30 -5.67 -6.88
CA VAL A 13 -2.75 -4.31 -6.82
C VAL A 13 -1.66 -4.18 -7.89
N HIS A 14 -1.83 -3.22 -8.80
CA HIS A 14 -0.87 -2.97 -9.87
C HIS A 14 -0.50 -1.50 -9.96
N ILE A 15 0.71 -1.22 -10.44
CA ILE A 15 1.20 0.13 -10.70
C ILE A 15 1.57 0.30 -12.18
N SER A 16 1.17 1.43 -12.78
CA SER A 16 1.56 1.79 -14.14
C SER A 16 2.99 2.35 -14.18
N SER A 17 3.57 2.46 -15.39
CA SER A 17 4.87 3.13 -15.57
C SER A 17 4.82 4.63 -15.21
N ALA A 18 3.62 5.22 -15.19
CA ALA A 18 3.39 6.60 -14.75
C ALA A 18 3.23 6.73 -13.22
N GLY A 19 3.24 5.61 -12.48
CA GLY A 19 3.05 5.60 -11.03
C GLY A 19 1.59 5.54 -10.58
N GLU A 20 0.64 5.34 -11.50
CA GLU A 20 -0.78 5.20 -11.15
C GLU A 20 -1.04 3.82 -10.55
N VAL A 21 -1.65 3.79 -9.37
CA VAL A 21 -1.99 2.54 -8.69
C VAL A 21 -3.43 2.15 -9.00
N THR A 22 -3.63 0.90 -9.38
CA THR A 22 -4.94 0.30 -9.64
C THR A 22 -5.17 -0.89 -8.73
N THR A 23 -6.34 -0.95 -8.10
CA THR A 23 -6.73 -2.02 -7.17
C THR A 23 -7.97 -2.75 -7.68
N SER A 24 -7.98 -4.07 -7.53
CA SER A 24 -9.18 -4.88 -7.73
C SER A 24 -10.27 -4.46 -6.73
N PRO A 25 -11.54 -4.36 -7.15
CA PRO A 25 -12.62 -3.88 -6.28
C PRO A 25 -12.84 -4.80 -5.06
N GLU A 26 -12.56 -6.09 -5.18
CA GLU A 26 -12.64 -7.08 -4.09
C GLU A 26 -11.63 -6.84 -2.97
N LEU A 27 -10.56 -6.07 -3.22
CA LEU A 27 -9.57 -5.72 -2.20
C LEU A 27 -9.87 -4.41 -1.48
N HIS A 28 -10.86 -3.63 -1.94
CA HIS A 28 -11.11 -2.32 -1.36
C HIS A 28 -11.44 -2.43 0.13
N ASP A 29 -12.34 -3.33 0.50
CA ASP A 29 -12.69 -3.57 1.92
C ASP A 29 -11.48 -4.07 2.71
N VAL A 30 -10.70 -5.00 2.15
CA VAL A 30 -9.49 -5.54 2.80
C VAL A 30 -8.46 -4.44 3.06
N LEU A 31 -8.22 -3.57 2.08
CA LEU A 31 -7.24 -2.49 2.20
C LEU A 31 -7.70 -1.40 3.17
N CYS A 32 -9.01 -1.11 3.21
CA CYS A 32 -9.60 -0.20 4.19
C CYS A 32 -9.50 -0.76 5.61
N ASP A 33 -9.77 -2.05 5.80
CA ASP A 33 -9.59 -2.72 7.10
C ASP A 33 -8.11 -2.68 7.55
N VAL A 34 -7.18 -2.96 6.62
CA VAL A 34 -5.74 -2.85 6.90
C VAL A 34 -5.34 -1.42 7.25
N ALA A 35 -5.91 -0.41 6.58
CA ALA A 35 -5.66 0.99 6.90
C ALA A 35 -6.11 1.33 8.33
N GLY A 36 -7.32 0.90 8.71
CA GLY A 36 -7.84 1.11 10.07
C GLY A 36 -6.96 0.47 11.15
N GLU A 37 -6.55 -0.78 10.95
CA GLU A 37 -5.66 -1.45 11.91
C GLU A 37 -4.27 -0.78 11.98
N LEU A 38 -3.75 -0.28 10.84
CA LEU A 38 -2.49 0.45 10.80
C LEU A 38 -2.57 1.83 11.43
N GLU A 39 -3.72 2.51 11.34
CA GLU A 39 -4.00 3.75 12.06
C GLU A 39 -3.87 3.53 13.57
N ASP A 40 -4.50 2.47 14.10
CA ASP A 40 -4.36 2.08 15.51
C ASP A 40 -2.91 1.69 15.89
N ASP A 41 -2.21 0.93 15.04
CA ASP A 41 -0.82 0.49 15.30
C ASP A 41 0.21 1.64 15.22
N CYS A 42 -0.08 2.68 14.42
CA CYS A 42 0.82 3.80 14.19
C CYS A 42 0.48 5.05 15.00
N ASP A 43 -0.75 5.20 15.48
CA ASP A 43 -1.30 6.45 16.03
C ASP A 43 -1.19 7.61 15.02
N LEU A 44 -1.47 7.31 13.75
CA LEU A 44 -1.37 8.22 12.59
C LEU A 44 -2.63 8.08 11.72
N PRO A 45 -3.07 9.12 10.99
CA PRO A 45 -4.28 9.07 10.17
C PRO A 45 -4.04 8.29 8.88
N VAL A 46 -3.99 6.95 8.98
CA VAL A 46 -3.67 6.06 7.86
C VAL A 46 -4.90 5.84 6.99
N ASP A 47 -4.72 6.09 5.70
CA ASP A 47 -5.75 5.90 4.67
C ASP A 47 -5.28 4.88 3.63
N LEU A 48 -6.19 4.49 2.73
CA LEU A 48 -5.92 3.57 1.63
C LEU A 48 -4.64 3.89 0.85
N GLU A 49 -4.39 5.17 0.56
CA GLU A 49 -3.21 5.62 -0.18
C GLU A 49 -1.91 5.31 0.58
N HIS A 50 -1.91 5.49 1.90
CA HIS A 50 -0.80 5.15 2.78
C HIS A 50 -0.50 3.66 2.78
N VAL A 51 -1.53 2.82 2.80
CA VAL A 51 -1.38 1.36 2.69
C VAL A 51 -0.78 0.99 1.34
N LEU A 52 -1.28 1.57 0.25
CA LEU A 52 -0.76 1.31 -1.10
C LEU A 52 0.69 1.72 -1.25
N ALA A 53 1.06 2.91 -0.78
CA ALA A 53 2.44 3.37 -0.80
C ALA A 53 3.34 2.47 0.05
N ALA A 54 2.91 2.09 1.26
CA ALA A 54 3.67 1.19 2.12
C ALA A 54 3.86 -0.20 1.47
N LEU A 55 2.84 -0.74 0.80
CA LEU A 55 2.94 -1.98 0.03
C LEU A 55 3.97 -1.86 -1.10
N ILE A 56 3.94 -0.77 -1.86
CA ILE A 56 4.92 -0.52 -2.94
C ILE A 56 6.33 -0.43 -2.37
N MET A 57 6.52 0.30 -1.27
CA MET A 57 7.84 0.43 -0.61
C MET A 57 8.34 -0.93 -0.08
N ALA A 58 7.46 -1.72 0.53
CA ALA A 58 7.77 -3.04 1.04
C ALA A 58 8.12 -4.05 -0.08
N THR A 59 7.36 -4.06 -1.18
CA THR A 59 7.64 -4.89 -2.35
C THR A 59 8.96 -4.47 -3.01
N ASN A 60 9.22 -3.17 -3.16
CA ASN A 60 10.49 -2.65 -3.69
C ASN A 60 11.70 -3.00 -2.79
N ALA A 61 11.49 -3.08 -1.48
CA ALA A 61 12.49 -3.55 -0.53
C ALA A 61 12.66 -5.09 -0.53
N GLY A 62 11.88 -5.82 -1.32
CA GLY A 62 11.88 -7.28 -1.37
C GLY A 62 11.33 -7.95 -0.11
N GLN A 63 10.53 -7.23 0.68
CA GLN A 63 9.96 -7.72 1.93
C GLN A 63 8.60 -8.39 1.73
N ILE A 64 7.89 -8.02 0.67
CA ILE A 64 6.64 -8.64 0.23
C ILE A 64 6.87 -9.23 -1.15
N SER A 65 6.49 -10.50 -1.33
CA SER A 65 6.47 -11.15 -2.65
C SER A 65 5.25 -10.69 -3.45
N ASP A 66 5.39 -10.58 -4.77
CA ASP A 66 4.29 -10.19 -5.67
C ASP A 66 3.13 -11.20 -5.71
N ASP A 67 3.34 -12.41 -5.19
CA ASP A 67 2.34 -13.46 -5.00
C ASP A 67 1.66 -13.47 -3.62
N ARG A 68 2.05 -12.59 -2.68
CA ARG A 68 1.46 -12.54 -1.32
C ARG A 68 0.00 -12.08 -1.39
N GLN A 69 -0.93 -12.93 -0.98
CA GLN A 69 -2.33 -12.53 -0.82
C GLN A 69 -2.49 -11.61 0.40
N LEU A 70 -3.22 -10.51 0.22
CA LEU A 70 -3.59 -9.62 1.31
C LEU A 70 -4.78 -10.19 2.09
N ALA A 71 -4.73 -10.04 3.41
CA ALA A 71 -5.83 -10.35 4.31
C ALA A 71 -5.87 -9.31 5.43
N SER A 72 -7.07 -8.92 5.86
CA SER A 72 -7.25 -7.87 6.88
C SER A 72 -6.79 -8.30 8.27
N ASP A 73 -6.80 -9.59 8.56
CA ASP A 73 -6.33 -10.18 9.82
C ASP A 73 -4.84 -10.56 9.81
N ASP A 74 -4.09 -10.20 8.75
CA ASP A 74 -2.67 -10.53 8.63
C ASP A 74 -1.79 -9.60 9.50
N SER A 75 -1.60 -10.01 10.75
CA SER A 75 -0.72 -9.31 11.69
C SER A 75 0.75 -9.21 11.25
N GLU A 76 1.24 -10.15 10.42
CA GLU A 76 2.61 -10.11 9.92
C GLU A 76 2.76 -9.04 8.84
N LEU A 77 1.77 -8.93 7.95
CA LEU A 77 1.68 -7.84 6.98
C LEU A 77 1.67 -6.49 7.70
N ARG A 78 0.84 -6.33 8.74
CA ARG A 78 0.78 -5.07 9.48
C ARG A 78 2.12 -4.71 10.11
N ALA A 79 2.76 -5.64 10.82
CA ALA A 79 4.07 -5.42 11.42
C ALA A 79 5.14 -5.01 10.39
N LEU A 80 5.01 -5.49 9.15
CA LEU A 80 5.89 -5.14 8.04
C LEU A 80 5.59 -3.75 7.48
N LEU A 81 4.31 -3.36 7.38
CA LEU A 81 3.88 -2.07 6.83
C LEU A 81 4.06 -0.89 7.81
N VAL A 82 3.91 -1.10 9.13
CA VAL A 82 4.09 -0.05 10.16
C VAL A 82 5.34 0.82 9.96
N PRO A 83 6.57 0.27 9.80
CA PRO A 83 7.76 1.10 9.61
C PRO A 83 7.71 1.93 8.31
N HIS A 84 7.07 1.43 7.24
CA HIS A 84 6.92 2.18 5.99
C HIS A 84 5.88 3.28 6.11
N VAL A 85 4.75 3.01 6.77
CA VAL A 85 3.73 4.03 7.05
C VAL A 85 4.35 5.17 7.84
N ARG A 86 5.08 4.87 8.92
CA ARG A 86 5.75 5.92 9.71
C ARG A 86 6.73 6.73 8.86
N LEU A 87 7.54 6.07 8.03
CA LEU A 87 8.45 6.74 7.12
C LEU A 87 7.72 7.65 6.13
N ILE A 88 6.56 7.25 5.63
CA ILE A 88 5.74 8.10 4.75
C ILE A 88 5.31 9.38 5.46
N PHE A 89 4.83 9.27 6.70
CA PHE A 89 4.45 10.45 7.49
C PHE A 89 5.64 11.32 7.89
N GLU A 90 6.79 10.71 8.18
CA GLU A 90 8.01 11.44 8.55
C GLU A 90 8.63 12.20 7.36
N GLU A 91 8.70 11.58 6.18
CA GLU A 91 9.42 12.13 5.02
C GLU A 91 8.51 12.95 4.09
N PHE A 92 7.22 12.63 4.02
CA PHE A 92 6.27 13.25 3.09
C PHE A 92 5.11 13.98 3.78
N ASP A 93 5.17 14.18 5.11
CA ASP A 93 4.11 14.79 5.93
C ASP A 93 2.75 14.07 5.76
N GLY A 94 2.77 12.79 5.39
CA GLY A 94 1.56 12.01 5.10
C GLY A 94 0.92 12.34 3.74
N GLN A 95 1.59 13.10 2.88
CA GLN A 95 1.08 13.41 1.55
C GLN A 95 1.63 12.43 0.51
N ILE A 96 0.73 11.67 -0.13
CA ILE A 96 1.10 10.68 -1.16
C ILE A 96 0.75 11.16 -2.58
N CYS A 97 -0.11 12.18 -2.69
CA CYS A 97 -0.31 12.91 -3.92
C CYS A 97 0.45 14.23 -3.88
N GLY A 98 1.45 14.37 -4.75
CA GLY A 98 1.99 15.67 -5.10
C GLY A 98 0.92 16.47 -5.84
N GLU A 99 0.32 17.45 -5.16
CA GLU A 99 -0.30 18.57 -5.88
C GLU A 99 0.87 19.35 -6.54
N GLU A 100 1.01 19.22 -7.86
CA GLU A 100 1.76 20.21 -8.65
C GLU A 100 1.04 21.57 -8.65
#